data_AF-A0A7V6WJ29-F1
#
_entry.id   AF-A0A7V6WJ29-F1
#
_cell.length_a   1.000
_cell.length_b   1.000
_cell.length_c   1.000
_cell.angle_alpha   90.00
_cell.angle_beta   90.00
_cell.angle_gamma   90.00
#
_symmetry.space_group_name_H-M   'P 1'
#
loop_
_entity.id
_entity.type
_entity.pdbx_description
1 polymer ?
#
loop_
_entity_poly.entity_id
_entity_poly.type
_entity_poly.pdbx_seq_one_letter_code
_entity_poly.pdbx_strand_id
1 'polypeptide(L)'
;MRLWLLSGVDSWFFRGARSFRAGEGGVQHIASLFPPSIITLQGLVRLTLAMGKGWTPNQPATWPKEELGDEENLGKLRLQGPFLRYNERWFFPV
;
A
#
# COMPACT_ATOMS: atom_id res chain seq x y z
N MET A 1 -5.78 -12.94 -14.88
CA MET A 1 -4.87 -12.03 -14.15
C MET A 1 -5.48 -10.63 -14.19
N ARG A 2 -5.56 -9.91 -13.06
CA ARG A 2 -6.10 -8.53 -13.02
C ARG A 2 -4.97 -7.55 -12.70
N LEU A 3 -4.93 -6.44 -13.43
CA LEU A 3 -3.98 -5.36 -13.20
C LEU A 3 -4.62 -4.26 -12.35
N TRP A 4 -3.92 -3.84 -11.29
CA TRP A 4 -4.30 -2.69 -10.48
C TRP A 4 -3.38 -1.53 -10.86
N LEU A 5 -3.94 -0.49 -11.48
CA LEU A 5 -3.23 0.74 -11.81
C LEU A 5 -3.47 1.76 -10.71
N LEU A 6 -2.39 2.26 -10.13
CA LEU A 6 -2.43 3.29 -9.11
C LEU A 6 -1.80 4.55 -9.67
N SER A 7 -2.53 5.65 -9.61
CA SER A 7 -2.10 6.98 -10.06
C SER A 7 -2.30 7.99 -8.95
N GLY A 8 -1.25 8.73 -8.59
CA GLY A 8 -1.38 9.83 -7.64
C GLY A 8 -2.15 10.99 -8.26
N VAL A 9 -3.03 11.60 -7.47
CA VAL A 9 -3.71 12.85 -7.87
C VAL A 9 -2.72 14.01 -7.84
N ASP A 10 -1.81 14.01 -6.87
CA ASP A 10 -0.79 15.03 -6.64
C ASP A 10 0.59 14.42 -6.37
N SER A 11 0.91 14.10 -5.11
CA SER A 11 2.21 13.65 -4.64
C SER A 11 2.03 12.51 -3.65
N TRP A 12 2.87 11.48 -3.78
CA TRP A 12 2.88 10.36 -2.84
C TRP A 12 4.05 10.43 -1.89
N PHE A 13 3.76 10.12 -0.64
CA PHE A 13 4.76 10.06 0.41
C PHE A 13 4.80 8.66 1.03
N PHE A 14 5.88 7.92 0.78
CA PHE A 14 6.14 6.61 1.36
C PHE A 14 7.24 6.73 2.42
N ARG A 15 6.83 6.77 3.69
CA ARG A 15 7.77 6.97 4.79
C ARG A 15 8.70 5.77 4.98
N GLY A 16 9.98 6.04 5.25
CA GLY A 16 10.90 5.05 5.81
C GLY A 16 10.64 4.73 7.29
N ALA A 17 11.55 4.01 7.93
CA ALA A 17 11.40 3.54 9.31
C ALA A 17 11.64 4.63 10.39
N ARG A 18 12.09 5.83 10.03
CA ARG A 18 12.43 6.92 10.98
C ARG A 18 11.19 7.54 11.62
N SER A 19 11.28 8.01 12.87
CA SER A 19 10.14 8.67 13.54
C SER A 19 9.69 9.91 12.76
N PHE A 20 8.40 10.20 12.84
CA PHE A 20 7.82 11.39 12.25
C PHE A 20 6.67 11.88 13.13
N ARG A 21 7.00 12.53 14.24
CA ARG A 21 5.99 13.14 15.12
C ARG A 21 5.97 14.66 14.93
N ALA A 22 4.77 15.23 14.99
CA ALA A 22 4.60 16.68 15.01
C ALA A 22 5.35 17.28 16.22
N GLY A 23 6.14 18.32 15.97
CA GLY A 23 6.96 18.96 17.01
C GLY A 23 8.41 18.45 17.12
N GLU A 24 8.81 17.38 16.42
CA GLU A 24 10.21 16.88 16.42
C GLU A 24 11.21 17.78 15.65
N GLY A 25 10.77 18.98 15.22
CA GLY A 25 11.67 20.05 14.81
C GLY A 25 12.48 19.79 13.54
N GLY A 26 11.99 19.04 12.55
CA GLY A 26 12.56 18.97 11.18
C GLY A 26 14.02 18.49 11.04
N VAL A 27 14.75 18.25 12.13
CA VAL A 27 16.17 17.87 12.14
C VAL A 27 16.37 16.53 11.45
N GLN A 28 15.36 15.66 11.50
CA GLN A 28 15.35 14.45 10.70
C GLN A 28 14.88 14.79 9.29
N HIS A 29 15.80 14.84 8.34
CA HIS A 29 15.46 14.85 6.91
C HIS A 29 14.64 13.61 6.58
N ILE A 30 13.34 13.80 6.40
CA ILE A 30 12.38 12.76 6.09
C ILE A 30 12.22 12.72 4.56
N ALA A 31 12.70 11.64 3.97
CA ALA A 31 12.60 11.38 2.54
C ALA A 31 11.50 10.34 2.27
N SER A 32 10.83 10.51 1.13
CA SER A 32 9.94 9.50 0.57
C SER A 32 10.76 8.37 -0.05
N LEU A 33 10.29 7.12 0.05
CA LEU A 33 10.89 5.97 -0.61
C LEU A 33 10.34 5.80 -2.03
N PHE A 34 11.25 5.52 -2.98
CA PHE A 34 10.91 5.21 -4.37
C PHE A 34 11.82 4.11 -4.92
N PRO A 35 11.29 3.06 -5.58
CA PRO A 35 9.86 2.75 -5.74
C PRO A 35 9.18 2.46 -4.37
N PRO A 36 7.85 2.59 -4.28
CA PRO A 36 7.13 2.24 -3.06
C PRO A 36 7.33 0.76 -2.70
N SER A 37 7.26 0.42 -1.42
CA SER A 37 7.26 -0.98 -1.00
C SER A 37 5.96 -1.67 -1.42
N ILE A 38 6.06 -2.90 -1.94
CA ILE A 38 4.88 -3.74 -2.24
C ILE A 38 3.97 -3.93 -1.03
N ILE A 39 4.53 -3.91 0.19
CA ILE A 39 3.77 -4.08 1.44
C ILE A 39 2.71 -2.98 1.59
N THR A 40 3.07 -1.72 1.29
CA THR A 40 2.15 -0.58 1.40
C THR A 40 1.04 -0.68 0.35
N LEU A 41 1.40 -1.01 -0.90
CA LEU A 41 0.43 -1.12 -1.99
C LEU A 41 -0.49 -2.34 -1.82
N GLN A 42 0.03 -3.44 -1.30
CA GLN A 42 -0.77 -4.60 -0.91
C GLN A 42 -1.79 -4.23 0.17
N GLY A 43 -1.39 -3.47 1.18
CA GLY A 43 -2.31 -2.95 2.20
C GLY A 43 -3.44 -2.12 1.58
N LEU A 44 -3.12 -1.23 0.65
CA LEU A 44 -4.10 -0.41 -0.07
C LEU A 44 -5.09 -1.26 -0.89
N VAL A 45 -4.61 -2.24 -1.65
CA VAL A 45 -5.47 -3.15 -2.43
C VAL A 45 -6.37 -3.97 -1.50
N ARG A 46 -5.82 -4.54 -0.42
CA ARG A 46 -6.59 -5.30 0.58
C ARG A 46 -7.66 -4.42 1.22
N LEU A 47 -7.31 -3.22 1.67
CA LEU A 47 -8.25 -2.28 2.28
C LEU A 47 -9.39 -1.92 1.31
N THR A 48 -9.06 -1.63 0.05
CA THR A 48 -10.05 -1.29 -0.99
C THR A 48 -11.02 -2.44 -1.24
N LEU A 49 -10.52 -3.67 -1.33
CA LEU A 49 -11.34 -4.87 -1.49
C LEU A 49 -12.21 -5.15 -0.25
N ALA A 50 -11.67 -4.95 0.95
CA ALA A 50 -12.40 -5.11 2.20
C ALA A 50 -13.56 -4.11 2.29
N MET A 51 -13.30 -2.83 2.01
CA MET A 51 -14.34 -1.79 1.99
C MET A 51 -15.42 -2.09 0.96
N GLY A 52 -15.05 -2.59 -0.23
CA GLY A 52 -16.01 -3.05 -1.24
C GLY A 52 -16.87 -4.24 -0.80
N LYS A 53 -16.43 -5.00 0.21
CA LYS A 53 -17.18 -6.09 0.85
C LYS A 53 -17.94 -5.65 2.12
N GLY A 54 -17.97 -4.35 2.42
CA GLY A 54 -18.69 -3.79 3.56
C GLY A 54 -17.85 -3.62 4.83
N TRP A 55 -16.53 -3.86 4.77
CA TRP A 55 -15.67 -3.57 5.92
C TRP A 55 -15.59 -2.08 6.20
N THR A 56 -15.66 -1.70 7.48
CA THR A 56 -15.44 -0.33 7.94
C THR A 56 -14.62 -0.33 9.23
N PRO A 57 -13.94 0.77 9.58
CA PRO A 57 -13.25 0.90 10.86
C PRO A 57 -14.16 0.69 12.08
N ASN A 58 -15.46 0.97 11.95
CA ASN A 58 -16.46 0.79 13.01
C ASN A 58 -16.95 -0.66 13.13
N GLN A 59 -16.65 -1.52 12.15
CA GLN A 59 -17.05 -2.92 12.12
C GLN A 59 -15.85 -3.82 11.80
N PRO A 60 -14.77 -3.81 12.62
CA PRO A 60 -13.53 -4.50 12.29
C PRO A 60 -13.69 -6.01 12.11
N ALA A 61 -14.69 -6.62 12.77
CA ALA A 61 -15.01 -8.04 12.68
C ALA A 61 -15.44 -8.50 11.28
N THR A 62 -15.84 -7.56 10.40
CA THR A 62 -16.25 -7.87 9.01
C THR A 62 -15.06 -8.05 8.06
N TRP A 63 -13.82 -8.02 8.56
CA TRP A 63 -12.65 -8.15 7.71
C TRP A 63 -12.60 -9.56 7.08
N PRO A 64 -12.51 -9.67 5.74
CA PRO A 64 -12.58 -10.97 5.05
C PRO A 64 -11.24 -11.72 5.13
N LYS A 65 -10.91 -12.25 6.31
CA LYS A 65 -9.63 -12.91 6.65
C LYS A 65 -9.23 -14.01 5.68
N GLU A 66 -10.18 -14.86 5.28
CA GLU A 66 -9.86 -15.98 4.37
C GLU A 66 -9.35 -15.52 3.00
N GLU A 67 -9.92 -14.44 2.47
CA GLU A 67 -9.57 -13.96 1.13
C GLU A 67 -8.36 -13.03 1.17
N LEU A 68 -8.36 -12.07 2.10
CA LEU A 68 -7.38 -10.98 2.14
C LEU A 68 -6.22 -11.22 3.09
N GLY A 69 -6.31 -12.24 3.95
CA GLY A 69 -5.34 -12.50 5.00
C GLY A 69 -5.47 -11.55 6.18
N ASP A 70 -4.59 -11.73 7.14
CA ASP A 70 -4.45 -10.95 8.36
C ASP A 70 -2.95 -10.80 8.73
N GLU A 71 -2.65 -10.50 9.98
CA GLU A 71 -1.29 -10.36 10.51
C GLU A 71 -0.46 -11.66 10.45
N GLU A 72 -1.10 -12.83 10.44
CA GLU A 72 -0.44 -14.14 10.51
C GLU A 72 -0.58 -14.94 9.20
N ASN A 73 -1.66 -14.72 8.45
CA ASN A 73 -1.98 -15.46 7.24
C ASN A 73 -2.07 -14.54 6.02
N LEU A 74 -1.47 -14.92 4.89
CA LEU A 74 -1.54 -14.13 3.65
C LEU A 74 -2.90 -14.20 2.93
N GLY A 75 -3.81 -15.08 3.35
CA GLY A 75 -5.09 -15.35 2.72
C GLY A 75 -4.95 -16.03 1.36
N LYS A 76 -5.99 -15.92 0.54
CA LYS A 76 -6.03 -16.45 -0.84
C LYS A 76 -5.48 -15.46 -1.88
N LEU A 77 -5.51 -14.16 -1.58
CA LEU A 77 -5.02 -13.11 -2.48
C LEU A 77 -3.51 -13.25 -2.73
N ARG A 78 -3.09 -13.17 -4.00
CA ARG A 78 -1.68 -13.12 -4.42
C ARG A 78 -1.47 -11.87 -5.25
N LEU A 79 -0.50 -11.05 -4.86
CA LEU A 79 -0.14 -9.80 -5.53
C LEU A 79 1.33 -9.86 -5.95
N GLN A 80 1.65 -9.22 -7.07
CA GLN A 80 3.00 -9.10 -7.59
C GLN A 80 3.26 -7.65 -8.00
N GLY A 81 4.45 -7.15 -7.74
CA GLY A 81 4.88 -5.79 -8.04
C GLY A 81 5.65 -5.15 -6.86
N PRO A 82 5.72 -3.81 -6.76
CA PRO A 82 5.22 -2.86 -7.76
C PRO A 82 6.02 -2.89 -9.04
N PHE A 83 5.33 -2.58 -10.13
CA PHE A 83 5.96 -2.25 -11.40
C PHE A 83 5.68 -0.78 -11.68
N LEU A 84 6.72 -0.04 -12.07
CA LEU A 84 6.58 1.35 -12.42
C LEU A 84 6.04 1.46 -13.84
N ARG A 85 5.03 2.31 -14.04
CA ARG A 85 4.51 2.64 -15.37
C ARG A 85 4.62 4.14 -15.58
N TYR A 86 5.34 4.56 -16.63
CA TYR A 86 5.48 5.96 -17.00
C TYR A 86 5.45 6.09 -18.53
N ASN A 87 4.65 7.03 -19.05
CA ASN A 87 4.41 7.21 -20.49
C ASN A 87 4.15 5.88 -21.22
N GLU A 88 3.24 5.09 -20.65
CA GLU A 88 2.83 3.76 -21.14
C GLU A 88 3.91 2.68 -21.17
N ARG A 89 5.12 2.97 -20.67
CA ARG A 89 6.23 2.01 -20.58
C ARG A 89 6.36 1.46 -19.17
N TRP A 90 6.73 0.19 -19.09
CA TRP A 90 7.01 -0.49 -17.83
C TRP A 90 8.49 -0.40 -17.48
N PHE A 91 8.78 -0.05 -16.23
CA PHE A 91 10.12 0.03 -15.67
C PHE A 91 10.24 -0.96 -14.52
N PHE A 92 11.38 -1.65 -14.49
CA PHE A 92 11.72 -2.67 -13.51
C PHE A 92 13.00 -2.24 -12.80
N PRO A 93 13.10 -2.47 -11.48
CA PRO A 93 14.37 -2.30 -10.76
C PRO A 93 15.44 -3.21 -11.40
N VAL A 94 16.66 -2.68 -11.54
CA VAL A 94 17.87 -3.42 -11.91
C VAL A 94 18.62 -3.90 -10.67
#